data_AF-A0A1Q3GUP3-F1
#
_entry.id   AF-A0A1Q3GUP3-F1
#
_cell.length_a   1.000
_cell.length_b   1.000
_cell.length_c   1.000
_cell.angle_alpha   90.00
_cell.angle_beta   90.00
_cell.angle_gamma   90.00
#
_symmetry.space_group_name_H-M   'P 1'
#
loop_
_entity.id
_entity.type
_entity.pdbx_description
1 polymer ?
#
loop_
_entity_poly.entity_id
_entity_poly.type
_entity_poly.pdbx_seq_one_letter_code
_entity_poly.pdbx_strand_id
1 'polypeptide(L)'
;MDKEKQSGYTLLGIGGAAMLFGITFTGFFPVIGGAVVAFLGIRKLIRPNRSLPAAHHQGQVPTFKMDDSMILRLAKRKGGKLTVAELSRQTSLTPEQAKERLEKFHLKGKTELHVTDDGVIVYEFIEE
;
A
#
# COMPACT_ATOMS: atom_id res chain seq x y z
N MET A 1 9.80 -32.15 -79.06
CA MET A 1 9.90 -31.99 -77.60
C MET A 1 9.61 -30.52 -77.28
N ASP A 2 8.36 -30.13 -77.04
CA ASP A 2 7.56 -30.24 -75.80
C ASP A 2 8.02 -29.35 -74.64
N LYS A 3 7.05 -28.52 -74.22
CA LYS A 3 6.93 -27.70 -73.00
C LYS A 3 7.68 -26.35 -73.03
N GLU A 4 7.06 -25.26 -73.48
CA GLU A 4 5.99 -24.49 -72.81
C GLU A 4 6.28 -24.10 -71.35
N LYS A 5 6.60 -22.80 -71.22
CA LYS A 5 6.01 -21.80 -70.33
C LYS A 5 6.18 -21.90 -68.80
N GLN A 6 6.76 -20.78 -68.34
CA GLN A 6 6.35 -19.96 -67.19
C GLN A 6 6.72 -20.41 -65.78
N SER A 7 7.64 -19.62 -65.22
CA SER A 7 7.42 -18.79 -64.03
C SER A 7 6.88 -19.49 -62.78
N GLY A 8 7.77 -19.65 -61.80
CA GLY A 8 7.41 -20.16 -60.48
C GLY A 8 8.49 -19.91 -59.45
N TYR A 9 8.67 -18.64 -59.07
CA TYR A 9 9.04 -18.17 -57.74
C TYR A 9 10.13 -18.94 -56.96
N THR A 10 11.30 -18.29 -56.85
CA THR A 10 12.00 -18.05 -55.58
C THR A 10 11.94 -19.19 -54.56
N LEU A 11 12.76 -20.21 -54.81
CA LEU A 11 13.05 -21.22 -53.80
C LEU A 11 14.38 -20.85 -53.12
N LEU A 12 14.32 -20.74 -51.79
CA LEU A 12 15.42 -21.06 -50.88
C LEU A 12 16.56 -20.03 -50.77
N GLY A 13 16.34 -19.01 -49.94
CA GLY A 13 17.40 -18.15 -49.41
C GLY A 13 16.98 -17.19 -48.30
N ILE A 14 15.80 -17.36 -47.69
CA ILE A 14 15.29 -16.52 -46.59
C ILE A 14 15.49 -17.26 -45.25
N GLY A 15 16.73 -17.69 -44.99
CA GLY A 15 17.06 -18.56 -43.85
C GLY A 15 17.81 -17.89 -42.69
N GLY A 16 18.19 -16.61 -42.79
CA GLY A 16 19.14 -16.04 -41.81
C GLY A 16 18.89 -14.62 -41.30
N ALA A 17 17.97 -13.85 -41.88
CA ALA A 17 17.92 -12.40 -41.65
C ALA A 17 16.57 -11.86 -41.15
N ALA A 18 15.72 -12.71 -40.53
CA ALA A 18 14.47 -12.28 -39.91
C ALA A 18 14.47 -12.49 -38.37
N MET A 19 15.64 -12.57 -37.75
CA MET A 19 15.77 -12.75 -36.31
C MET A 19 15.62 -11.45 -35.49
N LEU A 20 15.38 -10.31 -36.14
CA LEU A 20 15.20 -9.03 -35.46
C LEU A 20 14.06 -8.30 -36.15
N PHE A 21 12.86 -8.39 -35.58
CA PHE A 21 12.00 -7.23 -35.27
C PHE A 21 10.60 -7.71 -34.90
N GLY A 22 10.31 -7.59 -33.61
CA GLY A 22 9.01 -7.11 -33.15
C GLY A 22 7.84 -8.05 -33.36
N ILE A 23 7.67 -8.94 -32.40
CA ILE A 23 6.43 -9.63 -32.06
C ILE A 23 5.29 -8.59 -32.02
N THR A 24 4.58 -8.44 -33.13
CA THR A 24 3.40 -7.59 -33.21
C THR A 24 2.19 -8.37 -32.70
N PHE A 25 1.87 -8.09 -31.44
CA PHE A 25 0.59 -7.44 -31.15
C PHE A 25 -0.72 -8.24 -31.31
N THR A 26 -0.73 -9.57 -31.16
CA THR A 26 -2.02 -10.29 -31.09
C THR A 26 -1.96 -11.51 -30.17
N GLY A 27 -2.48 -11.41 -28.94
CA GLY A 27 -2.94 -12.61 -28.22
C GLY A 27 -2.60 -12.80 -26.74
N PHE A 28 -2.09 -11.79 -26.00
CA PHE A 28 -1.81 -11.96 -24.56
C PHE A 28 -2.50 -10.95 -23.63
N PHE A 29 -3.69 -10.49 -24.00
CA PHE A 29 -4.52 -9.63 -23.16
C PHE A 29 -5.48 -10.31 -22.14
N PRO A 30 -5.49 -11.65 -21.90
CA PRO A 30 -6.29 -12.19 -20.79
C PRO A 30 -5.48 -12.90 -19.68
N VAL A 31 -4.17 -12.70 -19.56
CA VAL A 31 -3.39 -13.36 -18.47
C VAL A 31 -3.20 -12.45 -17.25
N ILE A 32 -3.04 -11.15 -17.45
CA ILE A 32 -2.81 -10.24 -16.30
C ILE A 32 -4.09 -10.03 -15.49
N GLY A 33 -5.26 -9.97 -16.14
CA GLY A 33 -6.54 -9.78 -15.44
C GLY A 33 -6.91 -10.93 -14.49
N GLY A 34 -6.66 -12.18 -14.88
CA GLY A 34 -6.97 -13.36 -14.07
C GLY A 34 -6.09 -13.50 -12.83
N ALA A 35 -4.79 -13.19 -12.94
CA ALA A 35 -3.85 -13.27 -11.82
C ALA A 35 -4.16 -12.26 -10.71
N VAL A 36 -4.62 -11.04 -11.06
CA VAL A 36 -4.96 -10.00 -10.09
C VAL A 36 -6.20 -10.39 -9.27
N VAL A 37 -7.22 -10.99 -9.90
CA VAL A 37 -8.42 -11.46 -9.18
C VAL A 37 -8.11 -12.67 -8.30
N ALA A 38 -7.20 -13.57 -8.71
CA ALA A 38 -6.76 -14.68 -7.88
C ALA A 38 -5.90 -14.23 -6.68
N PHE A 39 -5.04 -13.23 -6.86
CA PHE A 39 -4.14 -12.73 -5.82
C PHE A 39 -4.84 -11.80 -4.80
N LEU A 40 -5.88 -11.05 -5.21
CA LEU A 40 -6.64 -10.17 -4.31
C LEU A 40 -8.00 -10.74 -3.84
N GLY A 41 -8.63 -11.68 -4.58
CA GLY A 41 -10.07 -11.94 -4.46
C GLY A 41 -10.52 -13.21 -3.73
N ILE A 42 -9.65 -14.19 -3.48
CA ILE A 42 -10.13 -15.52 -3.01
C ILE A 42 -10.25 -15.60 -1.47
N ARG A 43 -9.77 -14.60 -0.71
CA ARG A 43 -9.73 -14.68 0.77
C ARG A 43 -11.10 -14.65 1.47
N LYS A 44 -12.22 -14.46 0.74
CA LYS A 44 -13.56 -14.26 1.33
C LYS A 44 -14.59 -15.35 1.06
N LEU A 45 -14.36 -16.32 0.17
CA LEU A 45 -15.45 -17.20 -0.29
C LEU A 45 -15.49 -18.62 0.29
N ILE A 46 -14.50 -19.05 1.08
CA ILE A 46 -14.51 -20.39 1.68
C ILE A 46 -14.34 -20.26 3.20
N ARG A 47 -15.42 -19.91 3.89
CA ARG A 47 -15.57 -20.17 5.33
C ARG A 47 -16.70 -21.19 5.50
N PRO A 48 -16.39 -22.49 5.61
CA PRO A 48 -17.40 -23.47 5.96
C PRO A 48 -17.87 -23.17 7.39
N ASN A 49 -19.17 -22.87 7.49
CA ASN A 49 -19.90 -22.72 8.72
C ASN A 49 -19.90 -24.06 9.47
N ARG A 50 -18.99 -24.23 10.44
CA ARG A 50 -19.08 -25.27 11.48
C ARG A 50 -18.91 -24.62 12.84
N SER A 51 -20.06 -24.35 13.44
CA SER A 51 -20.44 -24.55 14.84
C SER A 51 -19.31 -24.66 15.88
N LEU A 52 -19.31 -23.75 16.86
CA LEU A 52 -19.59 -24.03 18.29
C LEU A 52 -19.33 -22.76 19.13
N PRO A 53 -20.18 -22.46 20.13
CA PRO A 53 -20.13 -21.23 20.91
C PRO A 53 -19.09 -21.37 22.04
N ALA A 54 -17.83 -21.05 21.75
CA ALA A 54 -16.89 -20.78 22.81
C ALA A 54 -17.14 -19.35 23.29
N ALA A 55 -17.75 -19.23 24.47
CA ALA A 55 -17.77 -18.02 25.27
C ALA A 55 -16.32 -17.56 25.53
N HIS A 56 -15.76 -16.81 24.60
CA HIS A 56 -14.65 -15.93 24.86
C HIS A 56 -15.23 -14.55 25.08
N HIS A 57 -15.61 -14.32 26.34
CA HIS A 57 -15.41 -13.03 26.98
C HIS A 57 -13.90 -12.71 26.95
N GLN A 58 -13.33 -12.51 25.76
CA GLN A 58 -12.14 -11.69 25.64
C GLN A 58 -12.61 -10.32 26.09
N GLY A 59 -12.21 -9.98 27.32
CA GLY A 59 -12.48 -8.70 27.93
C GLY A 59 -12.30 -7.64 26.86
N GLN A 60 -13.41 -6.96 26.54
CA GLN A 60 -13.33 -5.67 25.92
C GLN A 60 -12.59 -4.82 26.93
N VAL A 61 -11.25 -4.84 26.86
CA VAL A 61 -10.42 -3.82 27.48
C VAL A 61 -11.03 -2.55 26.94
N PRO A 62 -11.62 -1.68 27.78
CA PRO A 62 -12.19 -0.44 27.30
C PRO A 62 -11.06 0.26 26.58
N THR A 63 -11.11 0.22 25.25
CA THR A 63 -10.13 0.88 24.41
C THR A 63 -10.43 2.34 24.67
N PHE A 64 -9.64 2.95 25.55
CA PHE A 64 -9.68 4.38 25.76
C PHE A 64 -9.36 4.99 24.38
N LYS A 65 -10.43 5.32 23.65
CA LYS A 65 -10.33 5.96 22.35
C LYS A 65 -9.92 7.38 22.68
N MET A 66 -8.61 7.57 22.75
CA MET A 66 -8.02 8.89 22.81
C MET A 66 -8.51 9.65 21.57
N ASP A 67 -9.34 10.65 21.80
CA ASP A 67 -9.87 11.48 20.74
C ASP A 67 -8.76 12.37 20.17
N ASP A 68 -8.77 12.51 18.84
CA ASP A 68 -7.85 13.38 18.10
C ASP A 68 -7.87 14.82 18.65
N SER A 69 -9.00 15.26 19.23
CA SER A 69 -9.17 16.56 19.90
C SER A 69 -8.28 16.74 21.13
N MET A 70 -7.99 15.68 21.88
CA MET A 70 -7.14 15.75 23.06
C MET A 70 -5.67 15.95 22.67
N ILE A 71 -5.24 15.31 21.59
CA ILE A 71 -3.89 15.47 21.02
C ILE A 71 -3.72 16.91 20.50
N LEU A 72 -4.71 17.43 19.77
CA LEU A 72 -4.69 18.82 19.30
C LEU A 72 -4.65 19.83 20.46
N ARG A 73 -5.44 19.62 21.52
CA ARG A 73 -5.36 20.45 22.74
C ARG A 73 -3.99 20.37 23.42
N LEU A 74 -3.35 19.20 23.37
CA LEU A 74 -2.01 19.03 23.91
C LEU A 74 -0.98 19.81 23.09
N ALA A 75 -1.06 19.72 21.77
CA ALA A 75 -0.24 20.47 20.83
C ALA A 75 -0.40 21.98 21.04
N LYS A 76 -1.64 22.49 21.12
CA LYS A 76 -1.93 23.90 21.44
C LYS A 76 -1.23 24.36 22.72
N ARG A 77 -1.32 23.56 23.79
CA ARG A 77 -0.67 23.89 25.08
C ARG A 77 0.86 23.88 25.02
N LYS A 78 1.44 23.18 24.04
CA LYS A 78 2.89 23.05 23.83
C LYS A 78 3.41 23.95 22.70
N GLY A 79 2.61 24.93 22.25
CA GLY A 79 3.01 25.87 21.19
C GLY A 79 2.97 25.25 19.79
N GLY A 80 2.05 24.30 19.56
CA GLY A 80 1.86 23.64 18.28
C GLY A 80 2.87 22.53 17.99
N LYS A 81 3.86 22.28 18.86
CA LYS A 81 4.91 21.28 18.63
C LYS A 81 4.75 20.12 19.60
N LEU A 82 4.97 18.91 19.11
CA LEU A 82 4.84 17.71 19.92
C LEU A 82 5.82 16.62 19.48
N THR A 83 6.51 16.04 20.45
CA THR A 83 7.31 14.83 20.24
C THR A 83 6.54 13.57 20.66
N VAL A 84 7.00 12.41 20.17
CA VAL A 84 6.48 11.10 20.60
C VAL A 84 6.59 10.92 22.12
N ALA A 85 7.73 11.32 22.70
CA ALA A 85 7.99 11.22 24.14
C ALA A 85 7.08 12.14 24.96
N GLU A 86 6.80 13.35 24.47
CA GLU A 86 5.88 14.26 25.16
C GLU A 86 4.44 13.78 25.10
N LEU A 87 4.02 13.20 23.97
CA LEU A 87 2.70 12.63 23.83
C LEU A 87 2.53 11.42 24.73
N SER A 88 3.47 10.47 24.72
CA SER A 88 3.39 9.28 25.57
C SER A 88 3.46 9.63 27.07
N ARG A 89 4.24 10.64 27.47
CA ARG A 89 4.33 11.06 28.88
C ARG A 89 3.08 11.76 29.40
N GLN A 90 2.38 12.51 28.56
CA GLN A 90 1.19 13.28 28.95
C GLN A 90 -0.12 12.51 28.74
N THR A 91 -0.02 11.30 28.23
CA THR A 91 -1.17 10.45 27.90
C THR A 91 -0.91 9.03 28.39
N SER A 92 -1.89 8.15 28.27
CA SER A 92 -1.71 6.73 28.60
C SER A 92 -1.23 5.89 27.40
N LEU A 93 -0.69 6.54 26.35
CA LEU A 93 -0.24 5.86 25.14
C LEU A 93 1.19 5.34 25.28
N THR A 94 1.46 4.17 24.71
CA THR A 94 2.84 3.71 24.54
C THR A 94 3.58 4.58 23.52
N PRO A 95 4.92 4.63 23.54
CA PRO A 95 5.70 5.37 22.53
C PRO A 95 5.33 4.99 21.09
N GLU A 96 5.07 3.71 20.81
CA GLU A 96 4.69 3.21 19.48
C GLU A 96 3.32 3.72 19.08
N GLN A 97 2.34 3.69 19.99
CA GLN A 97 1.00 4.21 19.75
C GLN A 97 1.03 5.73 19.54
N ALA A 98 1.80 6.45 20.36
CA ALA A 98 1.98 7.89 20.23
C ALA A 98 2.59 8.26 18.86
N LYS A 99 3.63 7.52 18.44
CA LYS A 99 4.23 7.67 17.10
C LYS A 99 3.21 7.42 16.00
N GLU A 100 2.49 6.31 16.04
CA GLU A 100 1.48 5.97 15.03
C GLU A 100 0.39 7.06 14.93
N ARG A 101 -0.01 7.67 16.06
CA ARG A 101 -0.98 8.77 16.06
C ARG A 101 -0.41 10.03 15.41
N LEU A 102 0.82 10.43 15.77
CA LEU A 102 1.46 11.60 15.17
C LEU A 102 1.72 11.42 13.67
N GLU A 103 2.16 10.22 13.26
CA GLU A 103 2.28 9.87 11.84
C GLU A 103 0.94 9.95 11.11
N LYS A 104 -0.17 9.51 11.74
CA LYS A 104 -1.51 9.69 11.16
C LYS A 104 -1.87 11.16 10.96
N PHE A 105 -1.46 12.06 11.86
CA PHE A 105 -1.66 13.50 11.65
C PHE A 105 -0.80 14.05 10.51
N HIS A 106 0.44 13.58 10.39
CA HIS A 106 1.33 13.94 9.29
C HIS A 106 0.80 13.47 7.94
N LEU A 107 0.36 12.20 7.85
CA LEU A 107 -0.26 11.64 6.65
C LEU A 107 -1.55 12.35 6.24
N LYS A 108 -2.26 12.95 7.19
CA LYS A 108 -3.45 13.79 6.94
C LYS A 108 -3.08 15.23 6.53
N GLY A 109 -1.79 15.57 6.44
CA GLY A 109 -1.31 16.92 6.12
C GLY A 109 -1.54 17.93 7.24
N LYS A 110 -1.75 17.48 8.49
CA LYS A 110 -2.02 18.37 9.63
C LYS A 110 -0.77 18.76 10.41
N THR A 111 0.34 18.07 10.17
CA THR A 111 1.61 18.33 10.86
C THR A 111 2.77 18.27 9.88
N GLU A 112 3.75 19.14 10.07
CA GLU A 112 5.07 19.04 9.49
C GLU A 112 6.01 18.27 10.42
N LEU A 113 6.93 17.51 9.84
CA LEU A 113 7.94 16.77 10.59
C LEU A 113 9.26 17.53 10.51
N HIS A 114 9.77 17.91 11.67
CA HIS A 114 11.05 18.59 11.83
C HIS A 114 11.99 17.69 12.62
N VAL A 115 13.26 17.66 12.22
CA VAL A 115 14.32 16.98 12.98
C VAL A 115 15.20 18.07 13.56
N THR A 116 15.32 18.08 14.88
CA THR A 116 16.21 19.02 15.59
C THR A 116 17.68 18.64 15.38
N ASP A 117 18.60 19.57 15.66
CA ASP A 117 20.05 19.32 15.55
C ASP A 117 20.53 18.15 16.45
N ASP A 118 19.79 17.88 17.53
CA ASP A 118 20.01 16.75 18.44
C ASP A 118 19.45 15.41 17.90
N GLY A 119 18.87 15.40 16.69
CA GLY A 119 18.28 14.22 16.06
C GLY A 119 16.89 13.84 16.57
N VAL A 120 16.23 14.71 17.34
CA VAL A 120 14.87 14.44 17.86
C VAL A 120 13.83 14.84 16.83
N ILE A 121 12.90 13.92 16.55
CA ILE A 121 11.75 14.15 15.67
C ILE A 121 10.67 14.95 16.43
N VAL A 122 10.31 16.10 15.87
CA VAL A 122 9.27 17.01 16.36
C VAL A 122 8.18 17.13 15.31
N TYR A 123 6.93 16.93 15.71
CA TYR A 123 5.76 17.15 14.87
C TYR A 123 5.20 18.54 15.16
N GLU A 124 5.24 19.42 14.18
CA GLU A 124 4.67 20.77 14.26
C GLU A 124 3.30 20.78 13.61
N PHE A 125 2.27 21.07 14.39
CA PHE A 125 0.89 21.17 13.92
C PHE A 125 0.72 22.47 13.16
N ILE A 126 0.28 22.33 11.90
CA ILE A 126 -0.10 23.43 11.04
C ILE A 126 -1.50 23.85 11.52
N GLU A 127 -1.57 24.73 12.50
CA GLU A 127 -2.85 25.32 12.89
C GLU A 127 -3.23 26.42 11.90
N GLU A 128 -4.44 26.33 11.34
CA GLU A 128 -5.17 27.48 10.79
C GLU A 128 -5.95 28.20 11.90
#